data_AF-A0A497L8Q2-F1
#
_entry.id   AF-A0A497L8Q2-F1
#
_cell.length_a   1.000
_cell.length_b   1.000
_cell.length_c   1.000
_cell.angle_alpha   90.00
_cell.angle_beta   90.00
_cell.angle_gamma   90.00
#
_symmetry.space_group_name_H-M   'P 1'
#
loop_
_entity.id
_entity.type
_entity.pdbx_description
1 polymer ?
#
loop_
_entity_poly.entity_id
_entity_poly.type
_entity_poly.pdbx_seq_one_letter_code
_entity_poly.pdbx_strand_id
1 'polypeptide(L)'
;MDTQETEESSFLIQTEVTPNNLKDLLGFIYQTYILPSSSFKNVRRITIDGEEILTFTYVGLDDSRHVDIEITASNPVKIRVLSSETLTHTFLNKLRENLMITIQMFEEQMRERTIYFVWVPGVEDSSESSGRKRKIIHQIFTGNMLFFFILFLIFSYSAFLVLTVFLKMPILYFPIVFLVTQLVMMLFSHKIVEQMGDWPITKESPCVYILQFNLPPKEFDEFLNKFSKEKIMEMKRKIYERTFMLGKRLSVEAAKEVLNEFGIR
;
A
#
# COMPACT_ATOMS: atom_id res chain seq x y z
N MET A 1 -25.79 -33.40 -33.21
CA MET A 1 -24.60 -32.69 -32.69
C MET A 1 -24.99 -31.24 -32.65
N ASP A 2 -25.65 -30.81 -31.58
CA ASP A 2 -25.95 -29.39 -31.37
C ASP A 2 -24.70 -28.74 -30.80
N THR A 3 -24.21 -27.73 -31.51
CA THR A 3 -23.18 -26.83 -31.03
C THR A 3 -23.83 -25.98 -29.94
N GLN A 4 -23.66 -26.36 -28.66
CA GLN A 4 -24.04 -25.49 -27.55
C GLN A 4 -23.25 -24.19 -27.67
N GLU A 5 -23.94 -23.11 -28.00
CA GLU A 5 -23.37 -21.76 -28.02
C GLU A 5 -22.84 -21.46 -26.61
N THR A 6 -21.52 -21.42 -26.47
CA THR A 6 -20.88 -21.09 -25.20
C THR A 6 -20.89 -19.58 -25.06
N GLU A 7 -21.52 -19.07 -23.99
CA GLU A 7 -21.50 -17.65 -23.70
C GLU A 7 -20.16 -17.30 -23.03
N GLU A 8 -19.45 -16.34 -23.62
CA GLU A 8 -18.20 -15.82 -23.10
C GLU A 8 -18.41 -14.40 -22.56
N SER A 9 -18.05 -14.19 -21.31
CA SER A 9 -18.02 -12.87 -20.68
C SER A 9 -16.62 -12.59 -20.15
N SER A 10 -16.12 -11.38 -20.32
CA SER A 10 -14.79 -11.00 -19.85
C SER A 10 -14.80 -9.63 -19.19
N PHE A 11 -13.95 -9.47 -18.18
CA PHE A 11 -13.74 -8.20 -17.51
C PHE A 11 -12.31 -8.05 -17.03
N LEU A 12 -11.91 -6.80 -16.80
CA LEU A 12 -10.59 -6.41 -16.38
C LEU A 12 -10.63 -5.85 -14.95
N ILE A 13 -9.65 -6.21 -14.15
CA ILE A 13 -9.41 -5.62 -12.83
C ILE A 13 -8.03 -4.96 -12.87
N GLN A 14 -7.98 -3.65 -12.64
CA GLN A 14 -6.73 -2.91 -12.51
C GLN A 14 -6.01 -3.35 -11.23
N THR A 15 -4.69 -3.45 -11.29
CA THR A 15 -3.89 -3.84 -10.14
C THR A 15 -2.60 -3.04 -10.04
N GLU A 16 -2.20 -2.73 -8.81
CA GLU A 16 -0.91 -2.11 -8.49
C GLU A 16 0.19 -3.16 -8.21
N VAL A 17 -0.14 -4.45 -8.33
CA VAL A 17 0.81 -5.55 -8.14
C VAL A 17 1.92 -5.46 -9.19
N THR A 18 3.17 -5.42 -8.70
CA THR A 18 4.34 -5.42 -9.58
C THR A 18 4.48 -6.74 -10.37
N PRO A 19 5.05 -6.72 -11.58
CA PRO A 19 5.14 -7.92 -12.44
C PRO A 19 5.74 -9.15 -11.76
N ASN A 20 6.75 -8.97 -10.90
CA ASN A 20 7.39 -10.06 -10.17
C ASN A 20 6.45 -10.78 -9.19
N ASN A 21 5.40 -10.10 -8.71
CA ASN A 21 4.48 -10.62 -7.71
C ASN A 21 3.15 -11.09 -8.32
N LEU A 22 2.94 -10.91 -9.63
CA LEU A 22 1.73 -11.40 -10.33
C LEU A 22 1.60 -12.92 -10.25
N LYS A 23 2.73 -13.63 -10.17
CA LYS A 23 2.75 -15.07 -9.92
C LYS A 23 2.18 -15.41 -8.54
N ASP A 24 2.56 -14.66 -7.51
CA ASP A 24 2.08 -14.91 -6.15
C ASP A 24 0.60 -14.55 -5.99
N LEU A 25 0.10 -13.58 -6.77
CA LEU A 25 -1.31 -13.21 -6.79
C LEU A 25 -2.23 -14.40 -7.13
N LEU A 26 -1.90 -15.21 -8.15
CA LEU A 26 -2.71 -16.40 -8.48
C LEU A 26 -2.71 -17.42 -7.35
N GLY A 27 -1.56 -17.60 -6.68
CA GLY A 27 -1.46 -18.47 -5.51
C GLY A 27 -2.32 -17.97 -4.35
N PHE A 28 -2.36 -16.65 -4.15
CA PHE A 28 -3.19 -16.01 -3.14
C PHE A 28 -4.68 -16.16 -3.44
N ILE A 29 -5.11 -15.93 -4.68
CA ILE A 29 -6.51 -16.14 -5.09
C ILE A 29 -6.92 -17.59 -4.86
N TYR A 30 -6.06 -18.56 -5.20
CA TYR A 30 -6.31 -19.96 -4.92
C TYR A 30 -6.53 -20.23 -3.42
N GLN A 31 -5.63 -19.74 -2.56
CA GLN A 31 -5.69 -20.00 -1.12
C GLN A 31 -6.84 -19.28 -0.42
N THR A 32 -7.14 -18.05 -0.81
CA THR A 32 -8.06 -17.15 -0.08
C THR A 32 -9.48 -17.22 -0.61
N TYR A 33 -9.66 -17.46 -1.91
CA TYR A 33 -10.97 -17.42 -2.56
C TYR A 33 -11.48 -18.80 -3.01
N ILE A 34 -10.59 -19.62 -3.59
CA ILE A 34 -11.00 -20.89 -4.21
C ILE A 34 -11.01 -22.03 -3.18
N LEU A 35 -9.88 -22.26 -2.51
CA LEU A 35 -9.69 -23.38 -1.58
C LEU A 35 -10.71 -23.43 -0.42
N PRO A 36 -11.17 -22.30 0.17
CA PRO A 36 -12.15 -22.34 1.26
C PRO A 36 -13.56 -22.74 0.83
N SER A 37 -13.84 -22.74 -0.48
CA SER A 37 -15.18 -22.99 -1.03
C SER A 37 -15.22 -24.34 -1.75
N SER A 38 -16.14 -25.21 -1.34
CA SER A 38 -16.38 -26.50 -2.00
C SER A 38 -17.09 -26.37 -3.36
N SER A 39 -17.58 -25.17 -3.71
CA SER A 39 -18.24 -24.91 -4.98
C SER A 39 -17.28 -24.79 -6.16
N PHE A 40 -15.96 -24.84 -5.94
CA PHE A 40 -14.98 -24.80 -7.03
C PHE A 40 -14.32 -26.16 -7.25
N LYS A 41 -14.26 -26.59 -8.51
CA LYS A 41 -13.65 -27.85 -8.96
C LYS A 41 -12.66 -27.59 -10.10
N ASN A 42 -11.93 -28.63 -10.52
CA ASN A 42 -11.05 -28.61 -11.69
C ASN A 42 -10.00 -27.48 -11.71
N VAL A 43 -9.47 -27.12 -10.55
CA VAL A 43 -8.47 -26.06 -10.45
C VAL A 43 -7.17 -26.50 -11.15
N ARG A 44 -6.70 -25.70 -12.10
CA ARG A 44 -5.43 -25.90 -12.81
C ARG A 44 -4.70 -24.58 -12.93
N ARG A 45 -3.38 -24.67 -12.94
CA ARG A 45 -2.49 -23.55 -13.23
C ARG A 45 -1.67 -23.91 -14.45
N ILE A 46 -1.72 -23.05 -15.46
CA ILE A 46 -1.04 -23.24 -16.74
C ILE A 46 -0.24 -21.98 -17.07
N THR A 47 0.74 -22.14 -17.95
CA THR A 47 1.52 -21.02 -18.49
C THR A 47 1.40 -21.07 -20.00
N ILE A 48 0.84 -20.02 -20.60
CA ILE A 48 0.66 -19.89 -22.05
C ILE A 48 1.35 -18.59 -22.47
N ASP A 49 2.26 -18.64 -23.44
CA ASP A 49 2.99 -17.47 -23.95
C ASP A 49 3.70 -16.62 -22.88
N GLY A 50 4.12 -17.26 -21.78
CA GLY A 50 4.75 -16.60 -20.64
C GLY A 50 3.78 -15.94 -19.65
N GLU A 51 2.48 -15.93 -19.94
CA GLU A 51 1.43 -15.51 -19.01
C GLU A 51 0.98 -16.71 -18.16
N GLU A 52 0.92 -16.52 -16.84
CA GLU A 52 0.36 -17.53 -15.95
C GLU A 52 -1.16 -17.38 -15.85
N ILE A 53 -1.85 -18.50 -15.98
CA ILE A 53 -3.31 -18.57 -16.00
C ILE A 53 -3.77 -19.57 -14.93
N LEU A 54 -4.71 -19.14 -14.10
CA LEU A 54 -5.42 -19.98 -13.14
C LEU A 54 -6.82 -20.26 -13.68
N THR A 55 -7.13 -21.53 -13.92
CA THR A 55 -8.43 -21.97 -14.44
C THR A 55 -9.16 -22.81 -13.40
N PHE A 56 -10.45 -22.61 -13.22
CA PHE A 56 -11.27 -23.39 -12.30
C PHE A 56 -12.74 -23.36 -12.70
N THR A 57 -13.49 -24.38 -12.30
CA THR A 57 -14.93 -24.49 -12.60
C THR A 57 -15.72 -24.18 -11.34
N TYR A 58 -16.60 -23.19 -11.39
CA TYR A 58 -17.65 -23.01 -10.39
C TYR A 58 -18.80 -23.99 -10.66
N VAL A 59 -19.26 -24.63 -9.60
CA VAL A 59 -20.34 -25.61 -9.61
C VAL A 59 -21.44 -25.12 -8.68
N GLY A 60 -22.63 -24.90 -9.25
CA GLY A 60 -23.82 -24.52 -8.51
C GLY A 60 -24.27 -25.58 -7.51
N LEU A 61 -25.13 -25.19 -6.55
CA LEU A 61 -25.61 -26.08 -5.47
C LEU A 61 -26.29 -27.36 -5.98
N ASP A 62 -26.88 -27.32 -7.18
CA ASP A 62 -27.60 -28.45 -7.79
C ASP A 62 -26.72 -29.27 -8.75
N ASP A 63 -25.39 -29.04 -8.80
CA ASP A 63 -24.40 -29.68 -9.69
C ASP A 63 -24.75 -29.57 -11.20
N SER A 64 -25.74 -28.75 -11.55
CA SER A 64 -26.28 -28.58 -12.91
C SER A 64 -25.64 -27.45 -13.69
N ARG A 65 -25.15 -26.42 -12.98
CA ARG A 65 -24.52 -25.24 -13.56
C ARG A 65 -23.02 -25.29 -13.38
N HIS A 66 -22.31 -25.40 -14.49
CA HIS A 66 -20.85 -25.35 -14.57
C HIS A 66 -20.43 -24.06 -15.26
N VAL A 67 -19.59 -23.28 -14.58
CA VAL A 67 -19.04 -22.04 -15.11
C VAL A 67 -17.52 -22.11 -15.03
N ASP A 68 -16.87 -22.14 -16.18
CA ASP A 68 -15.42 -22.15 -16.26
C ASP A 68 -14.88 -20.73 -16.18
N ILE A 69 -13.90 -20.51 -15.31
CA ILE A 69 -13.32 -19.21 -15.02
C ILE A 69 -11.83 -19.31 -15.26
N GLU A 70 -11.29 -18.40 -16.06
CA GLU A 70 -9.87 -18.24 -16.33
C GLU A 70 -9.41 -16.88 -15.81
N ILE A 71 -8.37 -16.88 -14.98
CA ILE A 71 -7.72 -15.66 -14.48
C ILE A 71 -6.31 -15.62 -15.03
N THR A 72 -6.02 -14.63 -15.87
CA THR A 72 -4.68 -14.39 -16.41
C THR A 72 -3.95 -13.35 -15.58
N ALA A 73 -2.76 -13.71 -15.09
CA ALA A 73 -1.90 -12.86 -14.28
C ALA A 73 -1.20 -11.81 -15.15
N SER A 74 -1.95 -10.78 -15.54
CA SER A 74 -1.47 -9.61 -16.27
C SER A 74 -1.79 -8.32 -15.50
N ASN A 75 -1.30 -7.18 -15.98
CA ASN A 75 -1.75 -5.87 -15.50
C ASN A 75 -2.35 -5.08 -16.69
N PRO A 76 -3.68 -4.88 -16.74
CA PRO A 76 -4.71 -5.32 -15.77
C PRO A 76 -4.89 -6.84 -15.72
N VAL A 77 -5.40 -7.37 -14.61
CA VAL A 77 -5.77 -8.78 -14.47
C VAL A 77 -6.95 -9.06 -15.37
N LYS A 78 -6.82 -10.06 -16.25
CA LYS A 78 -7.90 -10.45 -17.17
C LYS A 78 -8.66 -11.64 -16.61
N ILE A 79 -9.98 -11.52 -16.58
CA ILE A 79 -10.86 -12.61 -16.15
C ILE A 79 -11.78 -12.95 -17.31
N ARG A 80 -11.80 -14.22 -17.69
CA ARG A 80 -12.71 -14.79 -18.69
C ARG A 80 -13.63 -15.79 -18.00
N VAL A 81 -14.89 -15.74 -18.35
CA VAL A 81 -15.95 -16.58 -17.80
C VAL A 81 -16.66 -17.24 -18.97
N LEU A 82 -16.66 -18.57 -18.98
CA LEU A 82 -17.22 -19.42 -20.02
C LEU A 82 -18.36 -20.24 -19.40
N SER A 83 -19.53 -20.21 -20.02
CA SER A 83 -20.70 -20.93 -19.54
C SER A 83 -21.53 -21.44 -20.72
N SER A 84 -22.13 -22.63 -20.57
CA SER A 84 -23.10 -23.16 -21.52
C SER A 84 -24.48 -22.51 -21.39
N GLU A 85 -24.71 -21.76 -20.30
CA GLU A 85 -25.97 -21.08 -20.00
C GLU A 85 -25.78 -19.58 -19.80
N THR A 86 -26.87 -18.83 -19.96
CA THR A 86 -26.88 -17.39 -19.69
C THR A 86 -26.58 -17.07 -18.23
N LEU A 87 -25.53 -16.27 -18.04
CA LEU A 87 -25.06 -15.86 -16.73
C LEU A 87 -25.86 -14.65 -16.24
N THR A 88 -26.40 -14.77 -15.03
CA THR A 88 -27.10 -13.65 -14.39
C THR A 88 -26.11 -12.53 -14.06
N HIS A 89 -26.48 -11.28 -14.33
CA HIS A 89 -25.67 -10.11 -13.94
C HIS A 89 -25.25 -10.13 -12.46
N THR A 90 -26.11 -10.63 -11.57
CA THR A 90 -25.81 -10.79 -10.14
C THR A 90 -24.63 -11.72 -9.88
N PHE A 91 -24.50 -12.83 -10.62
CA PHE A 91 -23.37 -13.75 -10.48
C PHE A 91 -22.07 -13.11 -10.96
N LEU A 92 -22.08 -12.50 -12.14
CA LEU A 92 -20.91 -11.83 -12.72
C LEU A 92 -20.43 -10.66 -11.84
N ASN A 93 -21.36 -9.85 -11.32
CA ASN A 93 -21.02 -8.75 -10.41
C ASN A 93 -20.43 -9.27 -9.10
N LYS A 94 -21.02 -10.32 -8.50
CA LYS A 94 -20.50 -10.92 -7.27
C LYS A 94 -19.13 -11.55 -7.47
N LEU A 95 -18.91 -12.23 -8.59
CA LEU A 95 -17.59 -12.78 -8.95
C LEU A 95 -16.56 -11.65 -9.09
N ARG A 96 -16.91 -10.60 -9.84
CA ARG A 96 -16.05 -9.43 -10.04
C ARG A 96 -15.70 -8.74 -8.72
N GLU A 97 -16.68 -8.47 -7.86
CA GLU A 97 -16.49 -7.83 -6.57
C GLU A 97 -15.61 -8.67 -5.65
N ASN A 98 -15.87 -9.97 -5.53
CA ASN A 98 -15.07 -10.85 -4.67
C ASN A 98 -13.62 -10.95 -5.15
N LEU A 99 -13.40 -11.08 -6.46
CA LEU A 99 -12.05 -11.12 -7.01
C LEU A 99 -11.34 -9.77 -6.85
N MET A 100 -12.05 -8.66 -7.03
CA MET A 100 -11.50 -7.32 -6.80
C MET A 100 -11.08 -7.13 -5.34
N ILE A 101 -11.93 -7.52 -4.39
CA ILE A 101 -11.60 -7.50 -2.96
C ILE A 101 -10.39 -8.39 -2.66
N THR A 102 -10.33 -9.59 -3.23
CA THR A 102 -9.20 -10.53 -3.03
C THR A 102 -7.89 -9.95 -3.58
N ILE A 103 -7.92 -9.32 -4.75
CA ILE A 103 -6.75 -8.65 -5.35
C ILE A 103 -6.31 -7.47 -4.47
N GLN A 104 -7.25 -6.64 -4.01
CA GLN A 104 -6.95 -5.52 -3.09
C GLN A 104 -6.37 -5.98 -1.75
N MET A 105 -6.88 -7.09 -1.19
CA MET A 105 -6.31 -7.70 0.01
C MET A 105 -4.86 -8.16 -0.22
N PHE A 106 -4.57 -8.72 -1.40
CA PHE A 106 -3.20 -9.08 -1.76
C PHE A 106 -2.31 -7.85 -1.91
N GLU A 107 -2.80 -6.79 -2.55
CA GLU A 107 -2.08 -5.52 -2.68
C GLU A 107 -1.71 -4.93 -1.31
N GLU A 108 -2.66 -4.91 -0.37
CA GLU A 108 -2.41 -4.42 0.98
C GLU A 108 -1.38 -5.32 1.71
N GLN A 109 -1.48 -6.65 1.57
CA GLN A 109 -0.46 -7.56 2.13
C GLN A 109 0.93 -7.37 1.53
N MET A 110 1.02 -7.10 0.23
CA MET A 110 2.31 -6.79 -0.41
C MET A 110 2.85 -5.44 0.08
N ARG A 111 1.97 -4.46 0.29
CA ARG A 111 2.33 -3.15 0.81
C ARG A 111 2.88 -3.21 2.24
N GLU A 112 2.25 -4.00 3.11
CA GLU A 112 2.75 -4.26 4.47
C GLU A 112 4.12 -4.96 4.48
N ARG A 113 4.44 -5.71 3.42
CA ARG A 113 5.69 -6.47 3.26
C ARG A 113 6.74 -5.75 2.41
N THR A 114 6.53 -4.47 2.12
CA THR A 114 7.47 -3.65 1.38
C THR A 114 8.39 -2.89 2.34
N ILE A 115 9.71 -3.02 2.14
CA ILE A 115 10.69 -2.29 2.92
C ILE A 115 11.06 -1.01 2.17
N TYR A 116 10.92 0.13 2.85
CA TYR A 116 11.31 1.43 2.31
C TYR A 116 12.60 1.91 2.96
N PHE A 117 13.65 2.06 2.17
CA PHE A 117 14.85 2.78 2.60
C PHE A 117 14.74 4.24 2.15
N VAL A 118 14.92 5.16 3.09
CA VAL A 118 14.75 6.60 2.85
C VAL A 118 16.04 7.35 3.18
N TRP A 119 16.52 8.16 2.23
CA TRP A 119 17.68 9.03 2.41
C TRP A 119 17.35 10.48 2.06
N VAL A 120 17.97 11.39 2.80
CA VAL A 120 17.92 12.82 2.59
C VAL A 120 19.36 13.30 2.45
N PRO A 121 19.81 13.69 1.24
CA PRO A 121 21.21 14.06 1.01
C PRO A 121 21.65 15.21 1.91
N GLY A 122 22.86 15.15 2.46
CA GLY A 122 23.42 16.23 3.29
C GLY A 122 23.00 16.19 4.77
N VAL A 123 22.15 15.25 5.19
CA VAL A 123 21.91 14.95 6.60
C VAL A 123 22.68 13.68 6.95
N GLU A 124 23.69 13.78 7.83
CA GLU A 124 24.36 12.58 8.35
C GLU A 124 23.34 11.68 9.05
N ASP A 125 23.41 10.38 8.74
CA ASP A 125 22.44 9.31 9.03
C ASP A 125 22.36 8.93 10.54
N SER A 126 22.48 9.92 11.42
CA SER A 126 22.46 9.79 12.89
C SER A 126 21.09 10.03 13.52
N SER A 127 20.08 10.44 12.73
CA SER A 127 18.75 10.81 13.24
C SER A 127 17.74 9.65 13.27
N GLU A 128 18.12 8.52 13.88
CA GLU A 128 17.13 7.52 14.33
C GLU A 128 16.92 7.52 15.86
N SER A 129 17.51 8.48 16.58
CA SER A 129 17.46 8.56 18.06
C SER A 129 16.14 9.11 18.64
N SER A 130 15.11 9.41 17.82
CA SER A 130 13.84 10.02 18.28
C SER A 130 12.67 9.03 18.48
N GLY A 131 12.96 7.72 18.56
CA GLY A 131 11.96 6.63 18.54
C GLY A 131 10.77 6.74 19.51
N ARG A 132 10.88 7.52 20.59
CA ARG A 132 9.78 7.70 21.56
C ARG A 132 8.76 8.78 21.18
N LYS A 133 9.20 9.85 20.50
CA LYS A 133 8.28 10.86 19.94
C LYS A 133 7.63 10.35 18.65
N ARG A 134 8.39 9.55 17.89
CA ARG A 134 8.01 8.95 16.60
C ARG A 134 6.82 7.99 16.69
N LYS A 135 6.78 7.10 17.69
CA LYS A 135 5.67 6.15 17.87
C LYS A 135 4.34 6.85 18.21
N ILE A 136 4.42 7.92 18.99
CA ILE A 136 3.25 8.71 19.40
C ILE A 136 2.70 9.49 18.21
N ILE A 137 3.55 10.19 17.45
CA ILE A 137 3.10 10.96 16.28
C ILE A 137 2.59 10.05 15.16
N HIS A 138 3.28 8.94 14.89
CA HIS A 138 2.87 8.00 13.84
C HIS A 138 1.54 7.29 14.19
N GLN A 139 1.37 6.81 15.43
CA GLN A 139 0.12 6.18 15.89
C GLN A 139 -1.07 7.14 15.89
N ILE A 140 -0.81 8.45 15.96
CA ILE A 140 -1.82 9.50 15.92
C ILE A 140 -2.11 9.96 14.46
N PHE A 141 -1.17 9.76 13.52
CA PHE A 141 -1.29 10.21 12.13
C PHE A 141 -1.79 9.13 11.14
N THR A 142 -1.43 7.86 11.31
CA THR A 142 -1.81 6.82 10.33
C THR A 142 -3.30 6.44 10.35
N GLY A 143 -4.07 6.84 11.35
CA GLY A 143 -5.48 6.47 11.44
C GLY A 143 -6.48 7.53 10.97
N ASN A 144 -6.24 8.83 11.23
CA ASN A 144 -7.28 9.85 11.06
C ASN A 144 -6.70 11.27 11.19
N MET A 145 -7.27 12.25 10.47
CA MET A 145 -7.07 13.71 10.64
C MET A 145 -7.38 14.23 12.08
N LEU A 146 -7.68 13.31 12.99
CA LEU A 146 -8.07 13.48 14.37
C LEU A 146 -7.01 14.22 15.18
N PHE A 147 -5.72 14.05 14.92
CA PHE A 147 -4.70 14.85 15.62
C PHE A 147 -4.82 16.33 15.34
N PHE A 148 -4.87 16.68 14.05
CA PHE A 148 -5.04 18.06 13.63
C PHE A 148 -6.35 18.60 14.17
N PHE A 149 -7.39 17.78 14.21
CA PHE A 149 -8.67 18.13 14.81
C PHE A 149 -8.57 18.39 16.32
N ILE A 150 -7.89 17.55 17.11
CA ILE A 150 -7.69 17.77 18.55
C ILE A 150 -6.84 19.01 18.79
N LEU A 151 -5.72 19.15 18.08
CA LEU A 151 -4.83 20.29 18.20
C LEU A 151 -5.57 21.59 17.82
N PHE A 152 -6.42 21.51 16.80
CA PHE A 152 -7.33 22.57 16.41
C PHE A 152 -8.34 22.91 17.51
N LEU A 153 -9.00 21.92 18.13
CA LEU A 153 -9.93 22.17 19.23
C LEU A 153 -9.26 22.83 20.43
N ILE A 154 -8.08 22.32 20.83
CA ILE A 154 -7.32 22.89 21.94
C ILE A 154 -6.96 24.34 21.61
N PHE A 155 -6.39 24.60 20.43
CA PHE A 155 -5.97 25.93 20.03
C PHE A 155 -7.15 26.90 19.92
N SER A 156 -8.26 26.47 19.32
CA SER A 156 -9.47 27.28 19.19
C SER A 156 -10.11 27.57 20.54
N TYR A 157 -10.14 26.60 21.46
CA TYR A 157 -10.65 26.81 22.81
C TYR A 157 -9.74 27.74 23.61
N SER A 158 -8.42 27.58 23.51
CA SER A 158 -7.45 28.48 24.12
C SER A 158 -7.59 29.91 23.59
N ALA A 159 -7.73 30.08 22.27
CA ALA A 159 -7.96 31.39 21.66
C ALA A 159 -9.25 32.03 22.19
N PHE A 160 -10.33 31.25 22.30
CA PHE A 160 -11.59 31.71 22.87
C PHE A 160 -11.45 32.14 24.34
N LEU A 161 -10.75 31.36 25.17
CA LEU A 161 -10.52 31.70 26.58
C LEU A 161 -9.71 33.00 26.70
N VAL A 162 -8.64 33.15 25.93
CA VAL A 162 -7.83 34.38 25.93
C VAL A 162 -8.68 35.59 25.52
N LEU A 163 -9.44 35.48 24.43
CA LEU A 163 -10.24 36.60 23.93
C LEU A 163 -11.40 36.99 24.88
N THR A 164 -12.01 36.02 25.53
CA THR A 164 -13.15 36.24 26.43
C THR A 164 -12.71 36.71 27.81
N VAL A 165 -11.67 36.09 28.39
CA VAL A 165 -11.20 36.39 29.75
C VAL A 165 -10.30 37.62 29.77
N PHE A 166 -9.35 37.71 28.84
CA PHE A 166 -8.34 38.78 28.84
C PHE A 166 -8.84 40.03 28.10
N LEU A 167 -9.47 39.86 26.93
CA LEU A 167 -10.00 40.97 26.12
C LEU A 167 -11.45 41.36 26.48
N LYS A 168 -12.11 40.63 27.40
CA LYS A 168 -13.52 40.83 27.78
C LYS A 168 -14.49 40.85 26.59
N MET A 169 -14.17 40.10 25.52
CA MET A 169 -15.04 39.99 24.35
C MET A 169 -16.33 39.22 24.71
N PRO A 170 -17.53 39.65 24.26
CA PRO A 170 -18.75 38.93 24.55
C PRO A 170 -18.84 37.62 23.76
N ILE A 171 -19.46 36.61 24.37
CA ILE A 171 -19.52 35.21 23.91
C ILE A 171 -20.17 35.07 22.52
N LEU A 172 -21.01 36.04 22.12
CA LEU A 172 -21.67 36.06 20.81
C LEU A 172 -20.68 36.01 19.63
N TYR A 173 -19.46 36.50 19.80
CA TYR A 173 -18.43 36.49 18.76
C TYR A 173 -17.73 35.13 18.61
N PHE A 174 -18.04 34.13 19.45
CA PHE A 174 -17.42 32.81 19.40
C PHE A 174 -17.39 32.18 18.00
N PRO A 175 -18.47 32.17 17.20
CA PRO A 175 -18.44 31.59 15.86
C PRO A 175 -17.46 32.29 14.92
N ILE A 176 -17.32 33.61 15.03
CA ILE A 176 -16.40 34.41 14.22
C ILE A 176 -14.96 34.14 14.64
N VAL A 177 -14.69 34.12 15.94
CA VAL A 177 -13.36 33.81 16.50
C VAL A 177 -12.91 32.40 16.10
N PHE A 178 -13.83 31.45 16.15
CA PHE A 178 -13.59 30.08 15.71
C PHE A 178 -13.19 30.03 14.22
N LEU A 179 -13.94 30.71 13.36
CA LEU A 179 -13.69 30.78 11.92
C LEU A 179 -12.36 31.46 11.58
N VAL A 180 -12.04 32.58 12.24
CA VAL A 180 -10.76 33.29 12.05
C VAL A 180 -9.59 32.41 12.53
N THR A 181 -9.75 31.74 13.66
CA THR A 181 -8.72 30.83 14.19
C THR A 181 -8.47 29.65 13.25
N GLN A 182 -9.53 29.10 12.64
CA GLN A 182 -9.43 28.07 11.59
C GLN A 182 -8.63 28.56 10.39
N LEU A 183 -8.95 29.77 9.90
CA LEU A 183 -8.25 30.35 8.75
C LEU A 183 -6.75 30.56 9.04
N VAL A 184 -6.43 31.09 10.23
CA VAL A 184 -5.04 31.30 10.66
C VAL A 184 -4.30 29.96 10.72
N MET A 185 -4.88 28.93 11.34
CA MET A 185 -4.28 27.60 11.41
C MET A 185 -4.07 26.99 10.02
N MET A 186 -5.02 27.18 9.09
CA MET A 186 -4.89 26.72 7.71
C MET A 186 -3.72 27.40 6.99
N LEU A 187 -3.56 28.71 7.13
CA LEU A 187 -2.44 29.46 6.53
C LEU A 187 -1.08 29.00 7.06
N PHE A 188 -1.01 28.68 8.36
CA PHE A 188 0.20 28.16 9.00
C PHE A 188 0.34 26.63 8.92
N SER A 189 -0.56 25.92 8.24
CA SER A 189 -0.53 24.47 8.14
C SER A 189 0.79 23.95 7.58
N HIS A 190 1.37 24.65 6.59
CA HIS A 190 2.67 24.29 6.03
C HIS A 190 3.78 24.25 7.09
N LYS A 191 3.80 25.18 8.06
CA LYS A 191 4.78 25.19 9.16
C LYS A 191 4.53 24.06 10.15
N ILE A 192 3.26 23.76 10.42
CA ILE A 192 2.87 22.66 11.32
C ILE A 192 3.31 21.33 10.70
N VAL A 193 3.06 21.13 9.41
CA VAL A 193 3.47 19.92 8.67
C VAL A 193 5.00 19.82 8.57
N GLU A 194 5.69 20.93 8.32
CA GLU A 194 7.16 20.99 8.28
C GLU A 194 7.79 20.59 9.62
N GLN A 195 7.25 21.07 10.74
CA GLN A 195 7.72 20.73 12.08
C GLN A 195 7.38 19.28 12.50
N MET A 196 6.41 18.66 11.83
CA MET A 196 5.98 17.28 12.07
C MET A 196 6.69 16.26 11.19
N GLY A 197 7.35 16.69 10.11
CA GLY A 197 8.06 15.81 9.20
C GLY A 197 9.27 15.15 9.87
N ASP A 198 9.42 13.84 9.66
CA ASP A 198 10.60 13.07 10.10
C ASP A 198 11.91 13.59 9.49
N TRP A 199 11.82 14.39 8.42
CA TRP A 199 12.94 14.89 7.64
C TRP A 199 12.76 16.39 7.31
N PRO A 200 13.71 17.26 7.68
CA PRO A 200 13.64 18.66 7.29
C PRO A 200 13.98 18.77 5.81
N ILE A 201 12.96 18.99 4.96
CA ILE A 201 13.15 19.30 3.55
C ILE A 201 13.57 20.77 3.45
N THR A 202 14.87 21.03 3.57
CA THR A 202 15.42 22.38 3.51
C THR A 202 15.83 22.75 2.08
N LYS A 203 16.12 24.03 1.83
CA LYS A 203 16.65 24.48 0.52
C LYS A 203 17.98 23.79 0.14
N GLU A 204 18.71 23.29 1.13
CA GLU A 204 19.98 22.57 0.97
C GLU A 204 19.78 21.07 0.67
N SER A 205 18.62 20.52 1.05
CA SER A 205 18.21 19.13 0.75
C SER A 205 16.75 19.05 0.30
N PRO A 206 16.44 19.46 -0.94
CA PRO A 206 15.06 19.56 -1.42
C PRO A 206 14.45 18.20 -1.83
N CYS A 207 15.26 17.13 -1.87
CA CYS A 207 14.84 15.84 -2.43
C CYS A 207 15.00 14.72 -1.41
N VAL A 208 13.93 13.95 -1.23
CA VAL A 208 13.93 12.69 -0.49
C VAL A 208 14.06 11.55 -1.50
N TYR A 209 15.02 10.66 -1.28
CA TYR A 209 15.21 9.46 -2.09
C TYR A 209 14.63 8.26 -1.37
N ILE A 210 13.75 7.54 -2.05
CA ILE A 210 13.09 6.36 -1.51
C ILE A 210 13.49 5.17 -2.39
N LEU A 211 14.12 4.16 -1.80
CA LEU A 211 14.29 2.86 -2.42
C LEU A 211 13.20 1.95 -1.87
N GLN A 212 12.33 1.51 -2.76
CA GLN A 212 11.33 0.51 -2.47
C GLN A 212 11.92 -0.88 -2.73
N PHE A 213 11.91 -1.73 -1.70
CA PHE A 213 12.36 -3.10 -1.79
C PHE A 213 11.17 -4.04 -1.52
N ASN A 214 10.70 -4.68 -2.59
CA ASN A 214 9.59 -5.62 -2.55
C ASN A 214 10.16 -7.03 -2.37
N LEU A 215 9.89 -7.66 -1.24
CA LEU A 215 10.27 -9.04 -0.97
C LEU A 215 9.04 -9.96 -1.10
N PRO A 216 9.21 -11.17 -1.67
CA PRO A 216 8.20 -12.21 -1.57
C PRO A 216 7.87 -12.53 -0.11
N PRO A 217 6.64 -12.99 0.21
CA PRO A 217 6.20 -13.20 1.59
C PRO A 217 7.14 -14.06 2.45
N LYS A 218 7.66 -15.16 1.89
CA LYS A 218 8.56 -16.07 2.60
C LYS A 218 9.91 -15.42 2.93
N GLU A 219 10.43 -14.63 1.99
CA GLU A 219 11.73 -13.97 2.12
C GLU A 219 11.64 -12.75 3.06
N PHE A 220 10.47 -12.11 3.15
CA PHE A 220 10.25 -10.99 4.06
C PHE A 220 10.37 -11.41 5.54
N ASP A 221 9.71 -12.50 5.93
CA ASP A 221 9.79 -13.00 7.30
C ASP A 221 11.20 -13.50 7.63
N GLU A 222 11.87 -14.16 6.69
CA GLU A 222 13.28 -14.55 6.83
C GLU A 222 14.20 -13.33 6.95
N PHE A 223 13.97 -12.27 6.17
CA PHE A 223 14.73 -11.03 6.20
C PHE A 223 14.61 -10.34 7.56
N LEU A 224 13.39 -10.18 8.08
CA LEU A 224 13.16 -9.55 9.38
C LEU A 224 13.78 -10.36 10.53
N ASN A 225 13.76 -11.68 10.44
CA ASN A 225 14.38 -12.54 11.44
C ASN A 225 15.92 -12.59 11.34
N LYS A 226 16.48 -12.46 10.14
CA LYS A 226 17.92 -12.58 9.86
C LYS A 226 18.68 -11.26 10.06
N PHE A 227 18.04 -10.13 9.76
CA PHE A 227 18.67 -8.81 9.82
C PHE A 227 18.16 -8.02 11.02
N SER A 228 19.01 -7.89 12.03
CA SER A 228 18.76 -6.97 13.14
C SER A 228 18.79 -5.52 12.65
N LYS A 229 18.23 -4.61 13.46
CA LYS A 229 18.18 -3.18 13.16
C LYS A 229 19.57 -2.62 12.80
N GLU A 230 20.61 -3.08 13.46
CA GLU A 230 21.99 -2.64 13.23
C GLU A 230 22.50 -3.03 11.84
N LYS A 231 22.19 -4.24 11.37
CA LYS A 231 22.57 -4.68 10.01
C LYS A 231 21.82 -3.91 8.94
N ILE A 232 20.54 -3.61 9.17
CA ILE A 232 19.74 -2.78 8.26
C ILE A 232 20.33 -1.37 8.16
N MET A 233 20.76 -0.79 9.29
CA MET A 233 21.47 0.49 9.31
C MET A 233 22.81 0.42 8.58
N GLU A 234 23.56 -0.68 8.73
CA GLU A 234 24.82 -0.87 7.99
C GLU A 234 24.60 -0.93 6.47
N MET A 235 23.55 -1.64 6.02
CA MET A 235 23.14 -1.68 4.61
C MET A 235 22.81 -0.28 4.10
N LYS A 236 21.98 0.46 4.85
CA LYS A 236 21.58 1.84 4.50
C LYS A 236 22.80 2.77 4.36
N ARG A 237 23.75 2.67 5.28
CA ARG A 237 25.00 3.46 5.25
C ARG A 237 25.86 3.09 4.04
N LYS A 238 26.08 1.81 3.76
CA LYS A 238 26.88 1.38 2.60
C LYS A 238 26.27 1.83 1.27
N ILE A 239 24.94 1.78 1.13
CA ILE A 239 24.25 2.31 -0.06
C ILE A 239 24.48 3.83 -0.16
N TYR A 240 24.40 4.56 0.95
CA TYR A 240 24.64 6.00 0.98
C TYR A 240 26.07 6.37 0.56
N GLU A 241 27.06 5.64 1.07
CA GLU A 241 28.48 5.83 0.75
C GLU A 241 28.79 5.57 -0.72
N ARG A 242 28.16 4.57 -1.34
CA ARG A 242 28.37 4.25 -2.76
C ARG A 242 27.58 5.11 -3.73
N THR A 243 26.62 5.91 -3.25
CA THR A 243 25.74 6.73 -4.10
C THR A 243 25.88 8.22 -3.78
N PHE A 244 25.23 8.68 -2.71
CA PHE A 244 25.08 10.09 -2.37
C PHE A 244 26.40 10.76 -1.98
N MET A 245 27.32 10.06 -1.30
CA MET A 245 28.65 10.60 -0.96
C MET A 245 29.51 10.93 -2.19
N LEU A 246 29.26 10.26 -3.32
CA LEU A 246 29.96 10.51 -4.59
C LEU A 246 29.27 11.57 -5.46
N GLY A 247 28.24 12.26 -4.93
CA GLY A 247 27.42 13.21 -5.68
C GLY A 247 26.54 12.55 -6.76
N LYS A 248 26.39 11.23 -6.72
CA LYS A 248 25.58 10.47 -7.69
C LYS A 248 24.15 10.34 -7.18
N ARG A 249 23.19 10.28 -8.11
CA ARG A 249 21.79 9.92 -7.80
C ARG A 249 21.73 8.45 -7.36
N LEU A 250 20.71 8.11 -6.58
CA LEU A 250 20.42 6.73 -6.21
C LEU A 250 20.36 5.85 -7.48
N SER A 251 21.27 4.87 -7.58
CA SER A 251 21.33 3.91 -8.67
C SER A 251 20.83 2.56 -8.15
N VAL A 252 19.93 1.93 -8.93
CA VAL A 252 19.37 0.62 -8.61
C VAL A 252 20.48 -0.44 -8.62
N GLU A 253 21.49 -0.28 -9.47
CA GLU A 253 22.64 -1.16 -9.58
C GLU A 253 23.51 -1.12 -8.33
N ALA A 254 23.81 0.08 -7.80
CA ALA A 254 24.56 0.24 -6.56
C ALA A 254 23.81 -0.35 -5.35
N ALA A 255 22.48 -0.17 -5.30
CA ALA A 255 21.65 -0.78 -4.27
C ALA A 255 21.68 -2.31 -4.37
N LYS A 256 21.53 -2.88 -5.58
CA LYS A 256 21.60 -4.32 -5.83
C LYS A 256 22.95 -4.91 -5.44
N GLU A 257 24.06 -4.23 -5.76
CA GLU A 257 25.40 -4.69 -5.40
C GLU A 257 25.56 -4.78 -3.88
N VAL A 258 25.15 -3.74 -3.14
CA VAL A 258 25.21 -3.76 -1.68
C VAL A 258 24.29 -4.83 -1.12
N LEU A 259 23.04 -4.97 -1.60
CA LEU A 259 22.13 -6.02 -1.14
C LEU A 259 22.70 -7.43 -1.35
N ASN A 260 23.38 -7.67 -2.48
CA ASN A 260 24.04 -8.93 -2.77
C ASN A 260 25.17 -9.25 -1.77
N GLU A 261 25.92 -8.24 -1.30
CA GLU A 261 26.96 -8.44 -0.26
C GLU A 261 26.38 -8.93 1.07
N PHE A 262 25.14 -8.56 1.37
CA PHE A 262 24.42 -9.05 2.55
C PHE A 262 23.68 -10.38 2.28
N GLY A 263 23.83 -10.95 1.08
CA GLY A 263 23.24 -12.23 0.68
C GLY A 263 21.77 -12.13 0.28
N ILE A 264 21.34 -10.95 -0.18
CA ILE A 264 19.98 -10.67 -0.69
C ILE A 264 20.11 -10.52 -2.21
N ARG A 265 19.41 -11.36 -2.97
CA ARG A 265 19.50 -11.40 -4.44
C ARG A 265 18.37 -10.62 -5.12
#